data_AF-A0A0F9TCU7-F1
#
_entry.id   AF-A0A0F9TCU7-F1
#
_cell.length_a   1.000
_cell.length_b   1.000
_cell.length_c   1.000
_cell.angle_alpha   90.00
_cell.angle_beta   90.00
_cell.angle_gamma   90.00
#
_symmetry.space_group_name_H-M   'P 1'
#
loop_
_entity.id
_entity.type
_entity.pdbx_description
1 polymer ?
#
loop_
_entity_poly.entity_id
_entity_poly.type
_entity_poly.pdbx_seq_one_letter_code
_entity_poly.pdbx_strand_id
1 'polypeptide(L)'
;MISNNVGDTLTPWILTKLRGQCPLHLKGLDVALSGSIINHLEPGCKTLGCGLASLKDSVNRGIDVRGVRGPITKTIMEAHGYTIPEVFGDIGMLMPRMYTPTPGVTYPIGVVPHYVDQNNAYILWGGNPRVKIINVFDPVEKVLDDICSCKLILSSSLHGLVFAHAYKIPVEWIKLSDELGGDGTKFRDHFAAVGIKCSQPIKMDLTNKKIKPTAQTPTFDDTLLWNTLQTLVGEL
;
A
#
# COMPACT_ATOMS: atom_id res chain seq x y z
N MET A 1 -11.46 0.71 -14.91
CA MET A 1 -12.26 0.39 -13.72
C MET A 1 -11.33 0.48 -12.53
N ILE A 2 -11.62 1.36 -11.56
CA ILE A 2 -10.96 1.33 -10.26
C ILE A 2 -11.40 0.02 -9.61
N SER A 3 -10.45 -0.85 -9.24
CA SER A 3 -10.79 -2.03 -8.45
C SER A 3 -11.34 -1.55 -7.10
N ASN A 4 -12.38 -2.18 -6.55
CA ASN A 4 -12.88 -1.82 -5.21
C ASN A 4 -12.00 -2.43 -4.10
N ASN A 5 -10.69 -2.56 -4.32
CA ASN A 5 -9.78 -3.12 -3.32
C ASN A 5 -9.39 -2.05 -2.29
N VAL A 6 -8.84 -2.49 -1.16
CA VAL A 6 -8.50 -1.65 0.00
C VAL A 6 -7.52 -0.51 -0.33
N GLY A 7 -6.65 -0.69 -1.32
CA GLY A 7 -5.72 0.33 -1.76
C GLY A 7 -6.40 1.49 -2.49
N ASP A 8 -7.40 1.16 -3.30
CA ASP A 8 -8.19 2.11 -4.07
C ASP A 8 -9.23 2.83 -3.21
N THR A 9 -9.78 2.16 -2.20
CA THR A 9 -10.74 2.75 -1.24
C THR A 9 -10.06 3.58 -0.14
N LEU A 10 -8.73 3.57 -0.06
CA LEU A 10 -7.98 4.25 1.00
C LEU A 10 -8.10 5.79 0.91
N THR A 11 -7.99 6.37 -0.29
CA THR A 11 -8.15 7.82 -0.50
C THR A 11 -9.51 8.32 0.01
N PRO A 12 -10.66 7.78 -0.45
CA PRO A 12 -11.96 8.23 0.07
C PRO A 12 -12.14 7.94 1.56
N TRP A 13 -11.59 6.84 2.08
CA TRP A 13 -11.62 6.53 3.51
C TRP A 13 -10.90 7.61 4.35
N ILE A 14 -9.68 7.97 3.98
CA ILE A 14 -8.88 8.98 4.70
C ILE A 14 -9.56 10.34 4.65
N LEU A 15 -10.03 10.76 3.48
CA LEU A 15 -10.72 12.04 3.34
C LEU A 15 -12.00 12.08 4.17
N THR A 16 -12.76 10.99 4.22
CA THR A 16 -13.94 10.87 5.09
C THR A 16 -13.55 10.98 6.56
N LYS A 17 -12.48 10.30 6.96
CA LYS A 17 -12.01 10.29 8.35
C LYS A 17 -11.54 11.67 8.83
N LEU A 18 -10.83 12.41 7.97
CA LEU A 18 -10.23 13.70 8.32
C LEU A 18 -11.18 14.88 8.12
N ARG A 19 -12.10 14.82 7.15
CA ARG A 19 -13.03 15.93 6.86
C ARG A 19 -14.46 15.71 7.37
N GLY A 20 -14.80 14.49 7.79
CA GLY A 20 -16.16 14.13 8.19
C GLY A 20 -17.16 14.04 7.03
N GLN A 21 -16.71 14.14 5.77
CA GLN A 21 -17.56 14.07 4.58
C GLN A 21 -17.06 12.97 3.64
N CYS A 22 -17.96 12.08 3.22
CA CYS A 22 -17.65 11.10 2.19
C CYS A 22 -17.55 11.80 0.83
N PRO A 23 -16.41 11.74 0.11
CA PRO A 23 -16.29 12.30 -1.21
C PRO A 23 -17.03 11.41 -2.23
N LEU A 24 -18.35 11.32 -2.08
CA LEU A 24 -19.26 10.67 -3.02
C LEU A 24 -19.30 11.54 -4.28
N HIS A 25 -18.42 11.23 -5.23
CA HIS A 25 -18.50 11.72 -6.61
C HIS A 25 -18.19 13.21 -6.78
N LEU A 26 -16.93 13.57 -6.60
CA LEU A 26 -16.48 14.92 -6.89
C LEU A 26 -15.82 14.90 -8.27
N LYS A 27 -16.63 15.11 -9.31
CA LYS A 27 -16.12 15.64 -10.59
C LYS A 27 -15.29 16.89 -10.24
N GLY A 28 -13.96 16.78 -10.33
CA GLY A 28 -13.04 17.86 -9.99
C GLY A 28 -12.53 17.91 -8.54
N LEU A 29 -12.68 16.86 -7.70
CA LEU A 29 -11.68 16.67 -6.63
C LEU A 29 -10.48 15.89 -7.17
N ASP A 30 -9.53 16.70 -7.56
CA ASP A 30 -8.21 16.41 -8.05
C ASP A 30 -7.31 15.93 -6.90
N VAL A 31 -7.65 14.85 -6.19
CA VAL A 31 -6.81 14.34 -5.10
C VAL A 31 -6.58 12.83 -5.17
N ALA A 32 -5.31 12.43 -5.14
CA ALA A 32 -4.89 11.03 -5.04
C ALA A 32 -3.91 10.84 -3.88
N LEU A 33 -4.26 10.02 -2.89
CA LEU A 33 -3.43 9.78 -1.70
C LEU A 33 -2.77 8.39 -1.69
N SER A 34 -3.27 7.45 -2.49
CA SER A 34 -2.85 6.05 -2.47
C SER A 34 -2.86 5.49 -3.88
N GLY A 35 -1.97 4.53 -4.13
CA GLY A 35 -1.96 3.75 -5.36
C GLY A 35 -0.72 3.96 -6.22
N SER A 36 -0.52 3.02 -7.14
CA SER A 36 0.54 3.08 -8.16
C SER A 36 0.00 3.70 -9.44
N ILE A 37 -0.49 4.93 -9.36
CA ILE A 37 -1.38 5.55 -10.36
C ILE A 37 -0.90 6.91 -10.87
N ILE A 38 0.33 7.33 -10.57
CA ILE A 38 0.84 8.66 -11.00
C ILE A 38 0.70 8.88 -12.51
N ASN A 39 0.92 7.84 -13.32
CA ASN A 39 0.77 7.84 -14.77
C ASN A 39 -0.69 7.99 -15.27
N HIS A 40 -1.66 7.89 -14.36
CA HIS A 40 -3.09 8.01 -14.64
C HIS A 40 -3.70 9.29 -14.05
N LEU A 41 -2.91 10.11 -13.36
CA LEU A 41 -3.39 11.37 -12.78
C LEU A 41 -3.49 12.45 -13.86
N GLU A 42 -4.60 13.19 -13.83
CA GLU A 42 -4.88 14.28 -14.77
C GLU A 42 -4.25 15.61 -14.30
N PRO A 43 -3.93 16.54 -15.20
CA PRO A 43 -3.45 17.87 -14.82
C PRO A 43 -4.37 18.56 -13.81
N GLY A 44 -3.80 19.18 -12.77
CA GLY A 44 -4.53 19.74 -11.63
C GLY A 44 -4.61 18.81 -10.42
N CYS A 45 -4.44 17.49 -10.62
CA CYS A 45 -4.44 16.51 -9.54
C CYS A 45 -3.34 16.77 -8.50
N LYS A 46 -3.75 17.07 -7.26
CA LYS A 46 -2.93 17.07 -6.06
C LYS A 46 -2.70 15.63 -5.60
N THR A 47 -1.45 15.27 -5.33
CA THR A 47 -1.13 13.92 -4.85
C THR A 47 -0.09 13.91 -3.76
N LEU A 48 -0.24 12.97 -2.84
CA LEU A 48 0.68 12.70 -1.75
C LEU A 48 0.78 11.19 -1.54
N GLY A 49 1.99 10.63 -1.57
CA GLY A 49 2.23 9.22 -1.24
C GLY A 49 1.89 8.20 -2.33
N CYS A 50 1.32 8.65 -3.46
CA CYS A 50 1.20 7.81 -4.66
C CYS A 50 2.57 7.48 -5.26
N GLY A 51 2.61 6.42 -6.08
CA GLY A 51 3.82 6.02 -6.80
C GLY A 51 3.54 5.50 -8.21
N LEU A 52 4.59 4.97 -8.85
CA LEU A 52 4.49 4.28 -10.14
C LEU A 52 4.48 2.76 -9.95
N ALA A 53 3.87 2.02 -10.88
CA ALA A 53 3.82 0.56 -10.83
C ALA A 53 5.12 -0.06 -11.38
N SER A 54 5.72 0.60 -12.38
CA SER A 54 6.87 0.12 -13.14
C SER A 54 7.88 1.25 -13.43
N LEU A 55 9.13 0.89 -13.72
CA LEU A 55 10.18 1.85 -14.11
C LEU A 55 9.90 2.54 -15.45
N LYS A 56 9.07 1.93 -16.30
CA LYS A 56 8.75 2.40 -17.65
C LYS A 56 7.46 3.21 -17.72
N ASP A 57 6.79 3.41 -16.58
CA ASP A 57 5.56 4.18 -16.56
C ASP A 57 5.86 5.65 -16.92
N SER A 58 4.99 6.24 -17.74
CA SER A 58 5.07 7.67 -18.07
C SER A 58 4.63 8.54 -16.90
N VAL A 59 5.07 9.80 -16.87
CA VAL A 59 4.60 10.80 -15.90
C VAL A 59 3.82 11.87 -16.64
N ASN A 60 2.55 12.04 -16.29
CA ASN A 60 1.71 13.10 -16.84
C ASN A 60 2.17 14.47 -16.33
N ARG A 61 2.04 15.52 -17.15
CA ARG A 61 2.40 16.89 -16.78
C ARG A 61 1.25 17.59 -16.06
N GLY A 62 1.58 18.58 -15.24
CA GLY A 62 0.59 19.48 -14.61
C GLY A 62 -0.08 18.93 -13.35
N ILE A 63 0.37 17.79 -12.82
CA ILE A 63 -0.02 17.32 -11.48
C ILE A 63 0.74 18.08 -10.37
N ASP A 64 0.09 18.30 -9.23
CA ASP A 64 0.66 18.91 -8.03
C ASP A 64 1.10 17.83 -7.04
N VAL A 65 2.41 17.53 -7.01
CA VAL A 65 2.96 16.42 -6.21
C VAL A 65 3.57 16.94 -4.91
N ARG A 66 2.90 16.69 -3.79
CA ARG A 66 3.31 17.10 -2.44
C ARG A 66 4.25 16.11 -1.75
N GLY A 67 4.37 14.92 -2.32
CA GLY A 67 5.23 13.85 -1.85
C GLY A 67 4.90 12.57 -2.58
N VAL A 68 5.84 11.63 -2.63
CA VAL A 68 5.70 10.37 -3.38
C VAL A 68 5.92 9.19 -2.46
N ARG A 69 5.53 7.98 -2.89
CA ARG A 69 5.70 6.78 -2.07
C ARG A 69 7.15 6.56 -1.62
N GLY A 70 8.12 6.80 -2.50
CA GLY A 70 9.52 6.56 -2.20
C GLY A 70 10.52 7.13 -3.22
N PRO A 71 11.82 6.90 -2.99
CA PRO A 71 12.90 7.51 -3.76
C PRO A 71 12.97 7.04 -5.21
N ILE A 72 12.45 5.85 -5.54
CA ILE A 72 12.44 5.36 -6.93
C ILE A 72 11.44 6.17 -7.74
N THR A 73 10.22 6.35 -7.22
CA THR A 73 9.21 7.21 -7.86
C THR A 73 9.75 8.63 -8.02
N LYS A 74 10.37 9.19 -6.97
CA LYS A 74 10.99 10.52 -7.03
C LYS A 74 11.97 10.65 -8.19
N THR A 75 12.91 9.71 -8.28
CA THR A 75 13.95 9.71 -9.34
C THR A 75 13.32 9.71 -10.73
N ILE A 76 12.28 8.90 -10.95
CA ILE A 76 11.57 8.84 -12.24
C ILE A 76 10.86 10.17 -12.52
N MET A 77 10.19 10.76 -11.54
CA MET A 77 9.50 12.04 -11.70
C MET A 77 10.47 13.20 -12.00
N GLU A 78 11.61 13.26 -11.31
CA GLU A 78 12.66 14.25 -11.54
C GLU A 78 13.25 14.13 -12.96
N ALA A 79 13.43 12.90 -13.45
CA ALA A 79 13.84 12.65 -14.84
C ALA A 79 12.80 13.15 -15.87
N HIS A 80 11.55 13.36 -15.46
CA HIS A 80 10.47 13.94 -16.28
C HIS A 80 10.26 15.44 -16.03
N GLY A 81 11.17 16.10 -15.30
CA GLY A 81 11.18 17.55 -15.10
C GLY A 81 10.39 18.04 -13.88
N TYR A 82 10.00 17.15 -12.97
CA TYR A 82 9.42 17.54 -11.69
C TYR A 82 10.48 17.93 -10.66
N THR A 83 10.14 18.83 -9.74
CA THR A 83 10.87 19.00 -8.48
C THR A 83 10.03 18.38 -7.38
N ILE A 84 10.53 17.32 -6.74
CA ILE A 84 9.78 16.54 -5.76
C ILE A 84 10.32 16.82 -4.36
N PRO A 85 9.47 17.23 -3.39
CA PRO A 85 9.92 17.42 -2.01
C PRO A 85 10.34 16.08 -1.38
N GLU A 86 11.22 16.14 -0.36
CA GLU A 86 11.67 14.97 0.42
C GLU A 86 10.58 14.45 1.38
N VAL A 87 9.37 14.26 0.88
CA VAL A 87 8.22 13.72 1.61
C VAL A 87 7.93 12.34 1.02
N PHE A 88 8.25 11.30 1.79
CA PHE A 88 8.09 9.91 1.38
C PHE A 88 7.07 9.14 2.21
N GLY A 89 6.54 8.08 1.59
CA GLY A 89 5.73 7.06 2.22
C GLY A 89 4.36 6.91 1.55
N ASP A 90 3.89 5.67 1.44
CA ASP A 90 2.49 5.39 1.13
C ASP A 90 1.61 5.91 2.27
N ILE A 91 0.48 6.54 1.96
CA ILE A 91 -0.41 7.11 2.98
C ILE A 91 -0.95 6.06 3.95
N GLY A 92 -0.97 4.78 3.56
CA GLY A 92 -1.29 3.66 4.42
C GLY A 92 -0.33 3.51 5.62
N MET A 93 0.85 4.13 5.59
CA MET A 93 1.74 4.22 6.75
C MET A 93 1.17 5.06 7.89
N LEU A 94 0.22 5.96 7.60
CA LEU A 94 -0.41 6.83 8.59
C LEU A 94 -1.64 6.20 9.27
N MET A 95 -2.04 4.99 8.88
CA MET A 95 -3.24 4.34 9.43
C MET A 95 -3.25 4.24 10.96
N PRO A 96 -2.14 3.95 11.67
CA PRO A 96 -2.13 3.94 13.13
C PRO A 96 -2.55 5.26 13.81
N ARG A 97 -2.46 6.40 13.10
CA ARG A 97 -2.94 7.71 13.60
C ARG A 97 -4.44 7.88 13.48
N MET A 98 -5.08 7.12 12.59
CA MET A 98 -6.49 7.29 12.20
C MET A 98 -7.37 6.11 12.64
N TYR A 99 -6.78 4.95 12.90
CA TYR A 99 -7.50 3.74 13.25
C TYR A 99 -6.74 2.93 14.31
N THR A 100 -7.46 2.47 15.32
CA THR A 100 -6.97 1.53 16.32
C THR A 100 -7.66 0.19 16.08
N PRO A 101 -6.91 -0.88 15.77
CA PRO A 101 -7.49 -2.18 15.50
C PRO A 101 -8.25 -2.75 16.71
N THR A 102 -9.32 -3.47 16.42
CA THR A 102 -10.10 -4.19 17.42
C THR A 102 -9.37 -5.45 17.86
N PRO A 103 -9.25 -5.73 19.17
CA PRO A 103 -8.68 -6.99 19.65
C PRO A 103 -9.46 -8.21 19.13
N GLY A 104 -8.75 -9.28 18.76
CA GLY A 104 -9.38 -10.49 18.21
C GLY A 104 -8.51 -11.74 18.33
N VAL A 105 -9.00 -12.84 17.73
CA VAL A 105 -8.27 -14.11 17.67
C VAL A 105 -6.94 -13.91 16.95
N THR A 106 -5.83 -14.30 17.60
CA THR A 106 -4.51 -14.20 17.00
C THR A 106 -4.18 -15.41 16.13
N TYR A 107 -4.05 -15.20 14.82
CA TYR A 107 -3.60 -16.20 13.87
C TYR A 107 -2.07 -16.24 13.78
N PRO A 108 -1.46 -17.43 13.68
CA PRO A 108 -0.03 -17.54 13.44
C PRO A 108 0.44 -16.85 12.15
N ILE A 109 -0.36 -16.95 11.07
CA ILE A 109 -0.03 -16.40 9.76
C ILE A 109 -1.28 -15.76 9.15
N GLY A 110 -1.13 -14.54 8.64
CA GLY A 110 -2.07 -13.90 7.72
C GLY A 110 -1.51 -13.90 6.31
N VAL A 111 -2.35 -14.11 5.30
CA VAL A 111 -1.98 -14.02 3.89
C VAL A 111 -2.82 -12.92 3.25
N VAL A 112 -2.16 -11.89 2.71
CA VAL A 112 -2.82 -10.79 1.98
C VAL A 112 -2.48 -10.94 0.48
N PRO A 113 -3.27 -11.71 -0.28
CA PRO A 113 -3.05 -11.83 -1.72
C PRO A 113 -3.41 -10.53 -2.43
N HIS A 114 -2.68 -10.20 -3.48
CA HIS A 114 -3.20 -9.30 -4.50
C HIS A 114 -4.49 -9.88 -5.10
N TYR A 115 -5.39 -9.04 -5.63
CA TYR A 115 -6.70 -9.53 -6.09
C TYR A 115 -6.60 -10.66 -7.15
N VAL A 116 -5.59 -10.59 -8.04
CA VAL A 116 -5.31 -11.65 -9.04
C VAL A 116 -4.86 -12.97 -8.40
N ASP A 117 -4.23 -12.89 -7.22
CA ASP A 117 -3.67 -14.05 -6.51
C ASP A 117 -4.64 -14.67 -5.50
N GLN A 118 -5.87 -14.15 -5.38
CA GLN A 118 -6.78 -14.56 -4.32
C GLN A 118 -7.08 -16.06 -4.36
N ASN A 119 -7.33 -16.61 -5.56
CA ASN A 119 -7.53 -18.04 -5.74
C ASN A 119 -6.27 -18.87 -5.41
N ASN A 120 -5.09 -18.38 -5.79
CA ASN A 120 -3.81 -19.04 -5.49
C ASN A 120 -3.59 -19.17 -3.98
N ALA A 121 -3.94 -18.14 -3.20
CA ALA A 121 -3.87 -18.19 -1.74
C ALA A 121 -4.83 -19.24 -1.15
N TYR A 122 -6.05 -19.35 -1.67
CA TYR A 122 -7.01 -20.37 -1.21
C TYR A 122 -6.56 -21.80 -1.55
N ILE A 123 -5.98 -22.03 -2.73
CA ILE A 123 -5.40 -23.34 -3.10
C ILE A 123 -4.29 -23.74 -2.11
N LEU A 124 -3.42 -22.80 -1.76
CA LEU A 124 -2.30 -23.04 -0.86
C LEU A 124 -2.73 -23.23 0.60
N TRP A 125 -3.64 -22.41 1.11
CA TRP A 125 -3.88 -22.28 2.55
C TRP A 125 -5.35 -22.35 2.99
N GLY A 126 -6.32 -22.44 2.07
CA GLY A 126 -7.74 -22.37 2.40
C GLY A 126 -8.22 -23.43 3.40
N GLY A 127 -7.59 -24.61 3.43
CA GLY A 127 -7.88 -25.67 4.39
C GLY A 127 -7.07 -25.62 5.69
N ASN A 128 -6.23 -24.60 5.92
CA ASN A 128 -5.37 -24.52 7.09
C ASN A 128 -5.96 -23.58 8.16
N PRO A 129 -6.45 -24.11 9.30
CA PRO A 129 -7.08 -23.28 10.33
C PRO A 129 -6.11 -22.32 11.04
N ARG A 130 -4.80 -22.50 10.85
CA ARG A 130 -3.76 -21.62 11.41
C ARG A 130 -3.41 -20.44 10.48
N VAL A 131 -4.01 -20.37 9.30
CA VAL A 131 -3.77 -19.32 8.32
C VAL A 131 -5.05 -18.55 8.08
N LYS A 132 -4.97 -17.23 8.17
CA LYS A 132 -6.06 -16.34 7.79
C LYS A 132 -5.78 -15.74 6.42
N ILE A 133 -6.63 -16.07 5.44
CA ILE A 133 -6.58 -15.42 4.13
C ILE A 133 -7.40 -14.13 4.23
N ILE A 134 -6.77 -12.99 3.98
CA ILE A 134 -7.34 -11.66 4.17
C ILE A 134 -7.85 -11.16 2.81
N ASN A 135 -9.14 -10.84 2.74
CA ASN A 135 -9.77 -10.39 1.51
C ASN A 135 -9.51 -8.89 1.30
N VAL A 136 -8.77 -8.54 0.24
CA VAL A 136 -8.45 -7.14 -0.08
C VAL A 136 -9.66 -6.33 -0.56
N PHE A 137 -10.82 -6.94 -0.76
CA PHE A 137 -12.08 -6.25 -1.07
C PHE A 137 -12.93 -5.95 0.16
N ASP A 138 -12.51 -6.40 1.34
CA ASP A 138 -13.20 -6.06 2.58
C ASP A 138 -13.02 -4.57 2.94
N PRO A 139 -13.90 -4.00 3.77
CA PRO A 139 -13.74 -2.63 4.27
C PRO A 139 -12.37 -2.40 4.90
N VAL A 140 -11.85 -1.16 4.81
CA VAL A 140 -10.51 -0.79 5.29
C VAL A 140 -10.29 -1.23 6.74
N GLU A 141 -11.24 -0.93 7.63
CA GLU A 141 -11.20 -1.31 9.04
C GLU A 141 -11.06 -2.82 9.22
N LYS A 142 -11.85 -3.60 8.48
CA LYS A 142 -11.82 -5.07 8.56
C LYS A 142 -10.50 -5.63 8.09
N VAL A 143 -9.93 -5.10 6.99
CA VAL A 143 -8.60 -5.51 6.51
C VAL A 143 -7.53 -5.21 7.55
N LEU A 144 -7.58 -4.04 8.19
CA LEU A 144 -6.63 -3.66 9.24
C LEU A 144 -6.76 -4.53 10.49
N ASP A 145 -7.97 -4.79 10.96
CA ASP A 145 -8.24 -5.70 12.06
C ASP A 145 -7.71 -7.11 11.75
N ASP A 146 -7.97 -7.60 10.55
CA ASP A 146 -7.52 -8.92 10.10
C ASP A 146 -5.98 -9.00 10.03
N ILE A 147 -5.30 -7.95 9.54
CA ILE A 147 -3.84 -7.87 9.52
C ILE A 147 -3.28 -7.84 10.95
N CYS A 148 -3.84 -7.02 11.83
CA CYS A 148 -3.37 -6.87 13.21
C CYS A 148 -3.72 -8.08 14.08
N SER A 149 -4.63 -8.94 13.62
CA SER A 149 -4.93 -10.24 14.22
C SER A 149 -3.90 -11.33 13.90
N CYS A 150 -2.79 -11.02 13.21
CA CYS A 150 -1.80 -12.00 12.78
C CYS A 150 -0.41 -11.77 13.39
N LYS A 151 0.34 -12.85 13.67
CA LYS A 151 1.74 -12.75 14.15
C LYS A 151 2.78 -12.49 13.05
N LEU A 152 2.42 -12.85 11.82
CA LEU A 152 3.23 -12.71 10.61
C LEU A 152 2.29 -12.53 9.42
N ILE A 153 2.60 -11.62 8.53
CA ILE A 153 1.90 -11.44 7.26
C ILE A 153 2.76 -11.98 6.11
N LEU A 154 2.13 -12.65 5.17
CA LEU A 154 2.69 -12.96 3.86
C LEU A 154 1.86 -12.20 2.83
N SER A 155 2.46 -11.27 2.10
CA SER A 155 1.71 -10.42 1.18
C SER A 155 2.25 -10.47 -0.25
N SER A 156 1.36 -10.74 -1.21
CA SER A 156 1.60 -10.38 -2.62
C SER A 156 0.94 -9.04 -2.99
N SER A 157 0.15 -8.46 -2.09
CA SER A 157 -0.42 -7.11 -2.21
C SER A 157 0.53 -6.04 -1.65
N LEU A 158 0.63 -4.88 -2.31
CA LEU A 158 1.41 -3.74 -1.78
C LEU A 158 0.84 -3.26 -0.44
N HIS A 159 -0.48 -3.02 -0.38
CA HIS A 159 -1.11 -2.50 0.84
C HIS A 159 -1.05 -3.48 2.00
N GLY A 160 -0.96 -4.79 1.74
CA GLY A 160 -0.67 -5.76 2.80
C GLY A 160 0.71 -5.54 3.44
N LEU A 161 1.73 -5.16 2.66
CA LEU A 161 3.05 -4.78 3.18
C LEU A 161 3.01 -3.42 3.90
N VAL A 162 2.36 -2.43 3.29
CA VAL A 162 2.25 -1.07 3.85
C VAL A 162 1.58 -1.12 5.22
N PHE A 163 0.39 -1.75 5.32
CA PHE A 163 -0.33 -1.82 6.58
C PHE A 163 0.41 -2.64 7.62
N ALA A 164 1.01 -3.77 7.26
CA ALA A 164 1.80 -4.55 8.21
C ALA A 164 3.00 -3.74 8.76
N HIS A 165 3.73 -3.02 7.90
CA HIS A 165 4.79 -2.12 8.35
C HIS A 165 4.27 -1.00 9.26
N ALA A 166 3.15 -0.36 8.90
CA ALA A 166 2.54 0.72 9.68
C ALA A 166 2.20 0.27 11.11
N TYR A 167 1.60 -0.92 11.24
CA TYR A 167 1.23 -1.51 12.53
C TYR A 167 2.33 -2.36 13.18
N LYS A 168 3.55 -2.33 12.61
CA LYS A 168 4.72 -3.07 13.13
C LYS A 168 4.51 -4.58 13.24
N ILE A 169 3.70 -5.15 12.35
CA ILE A 169 3.50 -6.58 12.20
C ILE A 169 4.60 -7.13 11.28
N PRO A 170 5.32 -8.21 11.67
CA PRO A 170 6.28 -8.86 10.78
C PRO A 170 5.65 -9.24 9.45
N VAL A 171 6.34 -8.99 8.33
CA VAL A 171 5.79 -9.28 7.01
C VAL A 171 6.86 -9.72 6.01
N GLU A 172 6.49 -10.65 5.13
CA GLU A 172 7.25 -11.04 3.95
C GLU A 172 6.56 -10.61 2.65
N TRP A 173 7.35 -10.11 1.70
CA TRP A 173 6.91 -9.98 0.31
C TRP A 173 7.01 -11.33 -0.39
N ILE A 174 5.86 -11.85 -0.79
CA ILE A 174 5.75 -13.13 -1.49
C ILE A 174 5.21 -12.94 -2.91
N LYS A 175 5.48 -13.91 -3.77
CA LYS A 175 4.93 -14.01 -5.11
C LYS A 175 4.16 -15.32 -5.25
N LEU A 176 2.88 -15.21 -5.61
CA LEU A 176 1.95 -16.34 -5.77
C LEU A 176 1.73 -16.72 -7.24
N SER A 177 1.84 -15.76 -8.17
CA SER A 177 1.74 -15.99 -9.61
C SER A 177 2.60 -14.98 -10.40
N ASP A 178 2.66 -15.18 -11.72
CA ASP A 178 3.23 -14.21 -12.68
C ASP A 178 2.16 -13.26 -13.26
N GLU A 179 0.92 -13.30 -12.77
CA GLU A 179 -0.21 -12.50 -13.28
C GLU A 179 -0.25 -11.07 -12.73
N LEU A 180 0.48 -10.80 -11.65
CA LEU A 180 0.57 -9.48 -11.07
C LEU A 180 1.32 -8.53 -12.01
N GLY A 181 0.60 -7.51 -12.49
CA GLY A 181 1.17 -6.49 -13.37
C GLY A 181 2.23 -5.59 -12.71
N GLY A 182 3.12 -5.06 -13.54
CA GLY A 182 4.27 -4.24 -13.14
C GLY A 182 5.55 -5.07 -12.98
N ASP A 183 6.67 -4.40 -12.74
CA ASP A 183 8.01 -5.02 -12.64
C ASP A 183 8.50 -5.16 -11.19
N GLY A 184 7.60 -4.98 -10.23
CA GLY A 184 7.91 -4.96 -8.80
C GLY A 184 8.38 -3.60 -8.26
N THR A 185 8.44 -2.55 -9.08
CA THR A 185 8.91 -1.22 -8.67
C THR A 185 8.11 -0.68 -7.50
N LYS A 186 6.79 -0.85 -7.53
CA LYS A 186 5.92 -0.39 -6.44
C LYS A 186 6.29 -0.92 -5.05
N PHE A 187 6.77 -2.16 -4.99
CA PHE A 187 7.19 -2.80 -3.75
C PHE A 187 8.56 -2.30 -3.31
N ARG A 188 9.54 -2.30 -4.22
CA ARG A 188 10.90 -1.82 -3.94
C ARG A 188 10.92 -0.36 -3.50
N ASP A 189 10.06 0.45 -4.09
CA ASP A 189 9.92 1.87 -3.78
C ASP A 189 9.39 2.09 -2.35
N HIS A 190 8.38 1.32 -1.93
CA HIS A 190 7.93 1.28 -0.53
C HIS A 190 9.03 0.81 0.42
N PHE A 191 9.68 -0.31 0.11
CA PHE A 191 10.77 -0.83 0.94
C PHE A 191 11.89 0.18 1.13
N ALA A 192 12.29 0.88 0.07
CA ALA A 192 13.28 1.94 0.14
C ALA A 192 12.82 3.11 1.03
N ALA A 193 11.55 3.52 0.93
CA ALA A 193 10.98 4.58 1.78
C ALA A 193 10.99 4.24 3.27
N VAL A 194 10.85 2.96 3.63
CA VAL A 194 10.87 2.50 5.03
C VAL A 194 12.22 1.95 5.50
N GLY A 195 13.28 2.15 4.70
CA GLY A 195 14.66 1.75 5.04
C GLY A 195 14.92 0.24 5.01
N ILE A 196 14.09 -0.54 4.34
CA ILE A 196 14.23 -1.99 4.21
C ILE A 196 14.96 -2.34 2.92
N LYS A 197 15.99 -3.20 3.03
CA LYS A 197 16.68 -3.76 1.85
C LYS A 197 15.94 -5.02 1.42
N CYS A 198 15.08 -4.90 0.42
CA CYS A 198 14.39 -6.03 -0.20
C CYS A 198 14.32 -5.81 -1.72
N SER A 199 14.89 -6.74 -2.50
CA SER A 199 14.97 -6.61 -3.96
C SER A 199 13.94 -7.47 -4.69
N GLN A 200 13.55 -8.61 -4.13
CA GLN A 200 12.71 -9.62 -4.78
C GLN A 200 11.76 -10.31 -3.80
N PRO A 201 10.57 -10.73 -4.27
CA PRO A 201 9.65 -11.51 -3.47
C PRO A 201 10.14 -12.95 -3.29
N ILE A 202 9.75 -13.57 -2.19
CA ILE A 202 9.88 -15.02 -2.00
C ILE A 202 8.84 -15.70 -2.91
N LYS A 203 9.31 -16.49 -3.88
CA LYS A 203 8.41 -17.27 -4.74
C LYS A 203 7.81 -18.41 -3.93
N MET A 204 6.48 -18.44 -3.88
CA MET A 204 5.74 -19.52 -3.25
C MET A 204 5.46 -20.61 -4.26
N ASP A 205 5.74 -21.85 -3.88
CA ASP A 205 5.39 -23.03 -4.66
C ASP A 205 4.06 -23.59 -4.13
N LEU A 206 3.13 -23.89 -5.03
CA LEU A 206 1.86 -24.55 -4.72
C LEU A 206 2.04 -25.89 -3.97
N THR A 207 3.23 -26.49 -4.07
CA THR A 207 3.59 -27.76 -3.42
C THR A 207 4.36 -27.60 -2.11
N ASN A 208 5.00 -26.44 -1.86
CA ASN A 208 5.84 -26.21 -0.68
C ASN A 208 5.39 -24.99 0.13
N LYS A 209 4.81 -25.26 1.30
CA LYS A 209 4.21 -24.26 2.18
C LYS A 209 5.17 -23.68 3.24
N LYS A 210 6.45 -24.06 3.22
CA LYS A 210 7.41 -23.63 4.25
C LYS A 210 8.08 -22.32 3.86
N ILE A 211 8.02 -21.33 4.75
CA ILE A 211 8.79 -20.09 4.67
C ILE A 211 9.60 -19.96 5.94
N LYS A 212 10.85 -19.51 5.80
CA LYS A 212 11.64 -19.00 6.93
C LYS A 212 11.55 -17.48 6.88
N PRO A 213 10.80 -16.83 7.79
CA PRO A 213 10.63 -15.38 7.77
C PRO A 213 11.98 -14.67 7.94
N THR A 214 12.18 -13.63 7.14
CA THR A 214 13.30 -12.67 7.17
C THR A 214 12.84 -11.25 7.50
N ALA A 215 11.60 -11.09 8.00
CA ALA A 215 10.93 -9.83 8.24
C ALA A 215 11.85 -8.79 8.90
N GLN A 216 11.98 -7.65 8.23
CA GLN A 216 12.77 -6.51 8.69
C GLN A 216 11.84 -5.47 9.30
N THR A 217 12.30 -4.81 10.37
CA THR A 217 11.55 -3.71 10.99
C THR A 217 11.74 -2.42 10.18
N PRO A 218 10.66 -1.70 9.82
CA PRO A 218 10.76 -0.43 9.12
C PRO A 218 11.37 0.66 10.02
N THR A 219 12.12 1.59 9.42
CA THR A 219 12.73 2.76 10.08
C THR A 219 12.07 4.08 9.62
N PHE A 220 10.74 4.07 9.57
CA PHE A 220 9.95 5.17 9.00
C PHE A 220 9.51 6.18 10.07
N ASP A 221 9.88 7.45 9.91
CA ASP A 221 9.29 8.58 10.65
C ASP A 221 8.14 9.17 9.82
N ASP A 222 6.93 9.07 10.36
CA ASP A 222 5.72 9.45 9.67
C ASP A 222 5.33 10.93 9.88
N THR A 223 6.12 11.70 10.64
CA THR A 223 5.82 13.09 11.02
C THR A 223 5.68 14.01 9.82
N LEU A 224 6.64 13.97 8.89
CA LEU A 224 6.62 14.85 7.72
C LEU A 224 5.49 14.48 6.76
N LEU A 225 5.24 13.17 6.57
CA LEU A 225 4.13 12.67 5.75
C LEU A 225 2.78 13.11 6.36
N TRP A 226 2.63 12.97 7.68
CA TRP A 226 1.42 13.39 8.41
C TRP A 226 1.15 14.89 8.27
N ASN A 227 2.16 15.73 8.52
CA ASN A 227 2.01 17.18 8.44
C ASN A 227 1.65 17.62 7.01
N THR A 228 2.27 17.00 5.99
CA THR A 228 1.94 17.28 4.59
C THR A 228 0.52 16.86 4.25
N LEU A 229 0.05 15.72 4.78
CA LEU A 229 -1.33 15.28 4.61
C LEU A 229 -2.32 16.28 5.23
N GLN A 230 -2.05 16.74 6.45
CA GLN A 230 -2.92 17.72 7.14
C GLN A 230 -3.01 19.03 6.34
N THR A 231 -1.88 19.54 5.84
CA THR A 231 -1.85 20.73 4.99
C THR A 231 -2.64 20.51 3.70
N LEU A 232 -2.39 19.41 2.99
CA LEU A 232 -3.11 19.08 1.75
C LEU A 232 -4.62 19.02 2.00
N VAL A 233 -5.06 18.33 3.05
CA VAL A 233 -6.49 18.20 3.40
C VAL A 233 -7.11 19.55 3.79
N GLY A 234 -6.36 20.44 4.44
CA GLY A 234 -6.83 21.79 4.77
C GLY A 234 -7.00 22.71 3.55
N GLU A 235 -6.39 22.38 2.41
CA GLU A 235 -6.57 23.08 1.14
C GLU A 235 -7.79 22.57 0.32
N LEU A 236 -8.48 21.51 0.78
CA LEU A 236 -9.64 20.90 0.12
C LEU A 236 -10.96 21.36 0.74
#